data_AF-A0A2T9J9A7-F1
#
_entry.id   AF-A0A2T9J9A7-F1
#
_cell.length_a   1.000
_cell.length_b   1.000
_cell.length_c   1.000
_cell.angle_alpha   90.00
_cell.angle_beta   90.00
_cell.angle_gamma   90.00
#
_symmetry.space_group_name_H-M   'P 1'
#
loop_
_entity.id
_entity.type
_entity.pdbx_description
1 polymer ?
#
loop_
_entity_poly.entity_id
_entity_poly.type
_entity_poly.pdbx_seq_one_letter_code
_entity_poly.pdbx_strand_id
1 'polypeptide(L)'
;MNAIKGYLAGRGKQREYRLGLVVLLALLVVARLLPHPAFGLSVNLSGLVFWMVLAARRLRDIGQPAWLPLAPVAVMALAVAAGLLPLPADAWITLTVSVLPMASGWIWAAFVIAIGLWKPRPRPAADGENKAKVFA
;
A
#
# COMPACT_ATOMS: atom_id res chain seq x y z
N MET A 1 -5.00 -24.61 4.59
CA MET A 1 -4.19 -23.51 5.17
C MET A 1 -2.98 -23.08 4.31
N ASN A 2 -2.43 -23.95 3.46
CA ASN A 2 -1.25 -23.62 2.62
C ASN A 2 -1.54 -22.65 1.46
N ALA A 3 -2.76 -22.63 0.92
CA ALA A 3 -3.12 -21.74 -0.18
C ALA A 3 -3.07 -20.24 0.20
N ILE A 4 -3.55 -19.89 1.41
CA ILE A 4 -3.51 -18.51 1.92
C ILE A 4 -2.06 -18.07 2.15
N LYS A 5 -1.23 -18.93 2.75
CA LYS A 5 0.21 -18.66 2.93
C LYS A 5 0.90 -18.51 1.58
N GLY A 6 0.60 -19.37 0.61
CA GLY A 6 1.15 -19.30 -0.74
C GLY A 6 0.74 -18.03 -1.49
N TYR A 7 -0.52 -17.60 -1.34
CA TYR A 7 -1.01 -16.33 -1.89
C TYR A 7 -0.30 -15.12 -1.25
N LEU A 8 -0.20 -15.12 0.08
CA LEU A 8 0.44 -14.05 0.84
C LEU A 8 1.95 -13.99 0.60
N ALA A 9 2.63 -15.11 0.40
CA ALA A 9 4.07 -15.16 0.11
C ALA A 9 4.41 -14.99 -1.38
N GLY A 10 3.42 -15.19 -2.26
CA GLY A 10 3.59 -15.13 -3.72
C GLY A 10 3.80 -13.73 -4.28
N ARG A 11 4.16 -13.67 -5.56
CA ARG A 11 4.29 -12.42 -6.34
C ARG A 11 2.92 -11.95 -6.81
N GLY A 12 2.66 -10.64 -6.72
CA GLY A 12 1.41 -10.03 -7.21
C GLY A 12 1.52 -9.64 -8.68
N LYS A 13 0.54 -10.02 -9.51
CA LYS A 13 0.48 -9.57 -10.92
C LYS A 13 0.16 -8.08 -10.98
N GLN A 14 0.65 -7.38 -12.01
CA GLN A 14 0.34 -5.95 -12.21
C GLN A 14 -1.16 -5.68 -12.34
N ARG A 15 -1.92 -6.58 -12.98
CA ARG A 15 -3.39 -6.47 -13.08
C ARG A 15 -4.08 -6.57 -11.71
N GLU A 16 -3.63 -7.48 -10.84
CA GLU A 16 -4.17 -7.63 -9.47
C GLU A 16 -3.94 -6.35 -8.67
N TYR A 17 -2.75 -5.76 -8.79
CA TYR A 17 -2.43 -4.51 -8.13
C TYR A 17 -3.33 -3.35 -8.60
N ARG A 18 -3.54 -3.20 -9.92
CA ARG A 18 -4.41 -2.15 -10.49
C ARG A 18 -5.88 -2.31 -10.08
N LEU A 19 -6.42 -3.52 -10.15
CA LEU A 19 -7.79 -3.79 -9.68
C LEU A 19 -7.92 -3.52 -8.18
N GLY A 20 -6.94 -3.97 -7.40
CA GLY A 20 -6.87 -3.68 -5.97
C GLY A 20 -6.82 -2.18 -5.68
N LEU A 21 -6.09 -1.40 -6.47
CA LEU A 21 -6.07 0.06 -6.35
C LEU A 21 -7.46 0.68 -6.57
N VAL A 22 -8.18 0.23 -7.61
CA VAL A 22 -9.55 0.71 -7.90
C VAL A 22 -10.49 0.39 -6.73
N VAL A 23 -10.41 -0.83 -6.18
CA VAL A 23 -11.18 -1.24 -5.01
C VAL A 23 -10.84 -0.39 -3.79
N LEU A 24 -9.56 -0.11 -3.56
CA LEU A 24 -9.11 0.74 -2.46
C LEU A 24 -9.66 2.17 -2.57
N LEU A 25 -9.60 2.77 -3.77
CA LEU A 25 -10.16 4.10 -4.01
C LEU A 25 -11.67 4.12 -3.79
N ALA A 26 -12.39 3.08 -4.25
CA ALA A 26 -13.81 2.94 -4.00
C ALA A 26 -14.13 2.84 -2.50
N LEU A 27 -13.36 2.06 -1.73
CA LEU A 27 -13.51 1.97 -0.28
C LEU A 27 -13.29 3.31 0.41
N LEU A 28 -12.29 4.09 -0.02
CA LEU A 28 -12.04 5.43 0.53
C LEU A 28 -13.21 6.39 0.25
N VAL A 29 -13.81 6.34 -0.93
CA VAL A 29 -15.00 7.14 -1.26
C VAL A 29 -16.19 6.71 -0.39
N VAL A 30 -16.45 5.40 -0.31
CA VAL A 30 -17.53 4.85 0.53
C VAL A 30 -17.34 5.24 2.00
N ALA A 31 -16.11 5.22 2.52
CA ALA A 31 -15.82 5.63 3.89
C ALA A 31 -16.24 7.07 4.20
N ARG A 32 -16.23 7.97 3.20
CA ARG A 32 -16.68 9.37 3.34
C ARG A 32 -18.19 9.55 3.28
N LEU A 33 -18.91 8.58 2.73
CA LEU A 33 -20.37 8.60 2.61
C LEU A 33 -21.06 7.96 3.83
N LEU A 34 -20.30 7.31 4.71
CA LEU A 34 -20.85 6.64 5.89
C LEU A 34 -21.14 7.67 7.00
N PRO A 35 -22.38 7.67 7.55
CA PRO A 35 -22.80 8.69 8.52
C PRO A 35 -22.18 8.49 9.91
N HIS A 36 -21.73 7.28 10.25
CA HIS A 36 -21.18 6.98 11.56
C HIS A 36 -19.65 6.91 11.53
N PRO A 37 -18.94 7.65 12.40
CA PRO A 37 -17.48 7.74 12.40
C PRO A 37 -16.80 6.39 12.63
N ALA A 38 -17.39 5.51 13.44
CA ALA A 38 -16.86 4.17 13.69
C ALA A 38 -16.82 3.30 12.41
N PHE A 39 -17.86 3.35 11.57
CA PHE A 39 -17.87 2.58 10.31
C PHE A 39 -16.86 3.15 9.32
N GLY A 40 -16.73 4.48 9.23
CA GLY A 40 -15.68 5.11 8.44
C GLY A 40 -14.28 4.67 8.87
N LEU A 41 -14.02 4.60 10.18
CA LEU A 41 -12.75 4.10 10.71
C LEU A 41 -12.52 2.63 10.34
N SER A 42 -13.51 1.76 10.49
CA SER A 42 -13.40 0.35 10.13
C SER A 42 -13.11 0.13 8.65
N VAL A 43 -13.74 0.90 7.76
CA VAL A 43 -13.48 0.85 6.31
C VAL A 43 -12.07 1.34 5.98
N ASN A 44 -11.60 2.40 6.63
CA ASN A 44 -10.24 2.89 6.45
C ASN A 44 -9.19 1.87 6.93
N LEU A 45 -9.40 1.24 8.09
CA LEU A 45 -8.49 0.22 8.62
C LEU A 45 -8.45 -1.03 7.72
N SER A 46 -9.61 -1.51 7.28
CA SER A 46 -9.67 -2.65 6.37
C SER A 46 -9.06 -2.33 4.99
N GLY A 47 -9.27 -1.12 4.48
CA GLY A 47 -8.59 -0.60 3.28
C GLY A 47 -7.07 -0.54 3.45
N LEU A 48 -6.57 -0.08 4.61
CA LEU A 48 -5.14 -0.04 4.92
C LEU A 48 -4.52 -1.45 4.89
N VAL A 49 -5.16 -2.43 5.56
CA VAL A 49 -4.71 -3.82 5.58
C VAL A 49 -4.70 -4.40 4.16
N PHE A 50 -5.77 -4.17 3.40
CA PHE A 50 -5.87 -4.61 2.02
C PHE A 50 -4.75 -4.02 1.14
N TRP A 51 -4.48 -2.73 1.29
CA TRP A 51 -3.39 -2.05 0.60
C TRP A 51 -2.02 -2.62 0.98
N MET A 52 -1.75 -2.85 2.27
CA MET A 52 -0.49 -3.43 2.74
C MET A 52 -0.20 -4.78 2.07
N VAL A 53 -1.23 -5.64 1.98
CA VAL A 53 -1.09 -6.95 1.34
C VAL A 53 -0.76 -6.81 -0.14
N LEU A 54 -1.45 -5.92 -0.86
CA LEU A 54 -1.21 -5.69 -2.30
C LEU A 54 0.17 -5.07 -2.57
N ALA A 55 0.54 -4.05 -1.80
CA ALA A 55 1.81 -3.35 -1.92
C ALA A 55 2.98 -4.28 -1.60
N ALA A 56 2.90 -5.07 -0.53
CA ALA A 56 3.92 -6.05 -0.17
C ALA A 56 4.10 -7.12 -1.27
N ARG A 57 3.01 -7.66 -1.82
CA ARG A 57 3.06 -8.63 -2.93
C ARG A 57 3.65 -8.02 -4.20
N ARG A 58 3.37 -6.74 -4.47
CA ARG A 58 3.91 -6.01 -5.62
C ARG A 58 5.40 -5.69 -5.46
N LEU A 59 5.82 -5.27 -4.28
CA LEU A 59 7.23 -5.00 -3.98
C LEU A 59 8.08 -6.27 -4.11
N ARG A 60 7.57 -7.42 -3.64
CA ARG A 60 8.26 -8.71 -3.85
C ARG A 60 8.38 -9.07 -5.33
N ASP A 61 7.39 -8.71 -6.16
CA ASP A 61 7.46 -8.92 -7.61
C ASP A 61 8.54 -8.04 -8.28
N ILE A 62 8.79 -6.86 -7.72
CA ILE A 62 9.84 -5.93 -8.19
C ILE A 62 11.21 -6.26 -7.55
N GLY A 63 11.25 -7.13 -6.54
CA GLY A 63 12.47 -7.48 -5.80
C GLY A 63 12.85 -6.49 -4.69
N GLN A 64 11.90 -5.66 -4.26
CA GLN A 64 12.06 -4.70 -3.15
C GLN A 64 11.61 -5.32 -1.82
N PRO A 65 12.09 -4.80 -0.67
CA PRO A 65 11.70 -5.30 0.64
C PRO A 65 10.19 -5.16 0.89
N ALA A 66 9.57 -6.21 1.43
CA ALA A 66 8.12 -6.28 1.65
C ALA A 66 7.61 -5.33 2.76
N TRP A 67 8.51 -4.74 3.55
CA TRP A 67 8.18 -3.81 4.64
C TRP A 67 8.12 -2.35 4.17
N LEU A 68 8.59 -2.01 2.97
CA LEU A 68 8.50 -0.67 2.39
C LEU A 68 7.09 -0.04 2.36
N PRO A 69 5.97 -0.78 2.28
CA PRO A 69 4.64 -0.18 2.39
C PRO A 69 4.41 0.51 3.74
N LEU A 70 5.15 0.14 4.79
CA LEU A 70 5.07 0.80 6.09
C LEU A 70 5.60 2.22 6.07
N ALA A 71 6.52 2.56 5.14
CA ALA A 71 7.15 3.87 5.09
C ALA A 71 6.13 5.01 4.92
N PRO A 72 5.25 5.02 3.90
CA PRO A 72 4.29 6.11 3.77
C PRO A 72 3.21 6.08 4.87
N VAL A 73 2.95 4.94 5.51
CA VAL A 73 2.06 4.87 6.68
C VAL A 73 2.70 5.49 7.92
N ALA A 74 4.00 5.28 8.14
CA ALA A 74 4.74 5.93 9.21
C ALA A 74 4.75 7.46 9.01
N VAL A 75 4.91 7.93 7.78
CA VAL A 75 4.85 9.38 7.46
C VAL A 75 3.46 9.95 7.77
N MET A 76 2.38 9.27 7.35
CA MET A 76 1.02 9.69 7.70
C MET A 76 0.79 9.69 9.22
N ALA A 77 1.25 8.66 9.93
CA ALA A 77 1.09 8.54 11.37
C ALA A 77 1.84 9.68 12.11
N LEU A 78 3.05 10.01 11.68
CA LEU A 78 3.82 11.14 12.21
C LEU A 78 3.10 12.47 11.93
N ALA A 79 2.53 12.65 10.74
CA ALA A 79 1.80 13.87 10.40
C ALA A 79 0.54 14.05 11.28
N VAL A 80 -0.19 12.97 11.53
CA VAL A 80 -1.34 12.97 12.44
C VAL A 80 -0.89 13.23 13.88
N ALA A 81 0.16 12.57 14.35
CA ALA A 81 0.69 12.77 15.70
C ALA A 81 1.13 14.23 15.93
N ALA A 82 1.80 14.83 14.95
CA ALA A 82 2.19 16.24 15.00
C ALA A 82 0.98 17.18 15.12
N GLY A 83 -0.12 16.87 14.45
CA GLY A 83 -1.37 17.65 14.54
C GLY A 83 -2.15 17.49 15.84
N LEU A 84 -1.82 16.48 16.66
CA LEU A 84 -2.43 16.26 17.98
C LEU A 84 -1.63 16.90 19.12
N LEU A 85 -0.42 17.40 18.84
CA LEU A 85 0.40 18.06 19.85
C LEU A 85 -0.23 19.41 20.22
N PRO A 86 -0.28 19.77 21.52
CA PRO A 86 -0.76 21.07 21.99
C PRO A 86 0.30 22.13 21.70
N LEU A 87 0.48 22.46 20.43
CA LEU A 87 1.40 23.49 19.98
C LEU A 87 0.76 24.87 20.11
N PRO A 88 1.54 25.93 20.40
CA PRO A 88 1.03 27.28 20.41
C PRO A 88 0.41 27.62 19.06
N ALA A 89 -0.77 28.23 19.06
CA ALA A 89 -1.50 28.59 17.86
C ALA A 89 -0.89 29.85 17.22
N ASP A 90 0.29 29.70 16.64
CA ASP A 90 0.80 30.67 15.68
C ASP A 90 0.34 30.27 14.26
N ALA A 91 0.30 31.25 13.36
CA ALA A 91 -0.16 31.04 11.99
C ALA A 91 0.73 30.03 11.23
N TRP A 92 2.01 29.95 11.59
CA TRP A 92 2.99 29.08 10.95
C TRP A 92 2.81 27.61 11.33
N ILE A 93 2.55 27.31 12.60
CA ILE A 93 2.26 25.97 13.12
C ILE A 93 0.93 25.50 12.55
N THR A 94 -0.08 26.36 12.53
CA THR A 94 -1.40 26.02 11.97
C THR A 94 -1.31 25.68 10.47
N LEU A 95 -0.54 26.47 9.71
CA LEU A 95 -0.26 26.19 8.29
C LEU A 95 0.50 24.88 8.13
N THR A 96 1.54 24.66 8.93
CA THR A 96 2.38 23.45 8.86
C THR A 96 1.56 22.19 9.15
N VAL A 97 0.77 22.20 10.22
CA VAL A 97 -0.10 21.09 10.62
C VAL A 97 -1.19 20.81 9.58
N SER A 98 -1.61 21.81 8.81
CA SER A 98 -2.59 21.63 7.72
C SER A 98 -1.97 21.11 6.41
N VAL A 99 -0.74 21.51 6.12
CA VAL A 99 -0.01 21.13 4.89
C VAL A 99 0.62 19.73 5.02
N LEU A 100 1.07 19.34 6.22
CA LEU A 100 1.74 18.06 6.46
C LEU A 100 0.89 16.84 6.06
N PRO A 101 -0.40 16.74 6.43
CA PRO A 101 -1.26 15.63 6.03
C PRO A 101 -1.45 15.60 4.52
N MET A 102 -1.62 16.77 3.88
CA MET A 102 -1.78 16.86 2.43
C MET A 102 -0.51 16.38 1.70
N ALA A 103 0.66 16.86 2.12
CA ALA A 103 1.94 16.41 1.58
C ALA A 103 2.16 14.90 1.78
N SER A 104 1.79 14.37 2.95
CA SER A 104 1.86 12.92 3.21
C SER A 104 0.98 12.10 2.26
N GLY A 105 -0.22 12.61 1.93
CA GLY A 105 -1.11 11.99 0.96
C GLY A 105 -0.50 11.96 -0.45
N TRP A 106 0.16 13.05 -0.87
CA TRP A 106 0.88 13.09 -2.15
C TRP A 106 2.06 12.13 -2.20
N ILE A 107 2.84 12.02 -1.12
CA ILE A 107 3.94 11.05 -1.01
C ILE A 107 3.40 9.63 -1.12
N TRP A 108 2.32 9.32 -0.41
CA TRP A 108 1.66 8.02 -0.50
C TRP A 108 1.16 7.73 -1.92
N ALA A 109 0.48 8.68 -2.56
CA ALA A 109 0.00 8.53 -3.94
C ALA A 109 1.16 8.32 -4.93
N ALA A 110 2.24 9.10 -4.81
CA ALA A 110 3.43 8.96 -5.64
C ALA A 110 4.08 7.58 -5.47
N PHE A 111 4.20 7.11 -4.22
CA PHE A 111 4.72 5.77 -3.92
C PHE A 111 3.86 4.67 -4.56
N VAL A 112 2.54 4.77 -4.42
CA VAL A 112 1.56 3.84 -4.97
C VAL A 112 1.62 3.79 -6.51
N ILE A 113 1.77 4.93 -7.17
CA ILE A 113 1.94 5.02 -8.62
C ILE A 113 3.28 4.42 -9.04
N ALA A 114 4.37 4.76 -8.34
CA ALA A 114 5.72 4.28 -8.65
C ALA A 114 5.78 2.75 -8.63
N ILE A 115 5.27 2.08 -7.59
CA ILE A 115 5.27 0.61 -7.52
C ILE A 115 4.31 -0.03 -8.54
N GLY A 116 3.25 0.69 -8.95
CA GLY A 116 2.32 0.23 -9.98
C GLY A 116 2.92 0.25 -11.39
N LEU A 117 3.75 1.26 -11.68
CA LEU A 117 4.41 1.45 -12.97
C LEU A 117 5.72 0.68 -13.10
N TRP A 118 6.36 0.33 -11.98
CA TRP A 118 7.65 -0.36 -11.99
C TRP A 118 7.59 -1.68 -12.77
N LYS A 119 8.62 -1.97 -13.57
CA LYS A 119 8.69 -3.23 -14.31
C LYS A 119 8.92 -4.41 -13.34
N PRO A 120 8.18 -5.51 -13.45
CA PRO A 120 8.41 -6.72 -12.67
C PRO A 120 9.84 -7.24 -12.87
N ARG A 121 10.43 -7.84 -11.84
CA ARG A 121 11.67 -8.60 -12.00
C ARG A 121 11.39 -9.81 -12.89
N PRO A 122 12.26 -10.13 -13.88
CA PRO A 122 12.15 -11.34 -14.67
C PRO A 122 11.93 -12.55 -13.76
N ARG A 123 10.95 -13.40 -14.10
CA ARG A 123 10.81 -14.67 -13.39
C ARG A 123 12.05 -15.50 -13.70
N PRO A 124 12.68 -16.14 -12.69
CA PRO A 124 13.59 -17.24 -12.99
C PRO A 124 12.83 -18.18 -13.91
N ALA A 125 13.43 -18.57 -15.04
CA ALA A 125 12.84 -19.56 -15.91
C ALA A 125 12.46 -20.75 -15.03
N ALA A 126 11.19 -21.17 -15.10
CA ALA A 126 10.84 -22.45 -14.51
C ALA A 126 11.78 -23.48 -15.15
N ASP A 127 12.36 -24.36 -14.34
CA ASP A 127 13.24 -25.50 -14.69
C ASP A 127 12.61 -26.45 -15.75
N GLY A 128 12.23 -25.93 -16.91
CA GLY A 128 11.73 -26.68 -18.06
C GLY A 128 12.88 -27.35 -18.81
N GLU A 129 14.04 -26.71 -18.86
CA GLU A 129 15.25 -27.31 -19.43
C GLU A 129 15.79 -28.49 -18.61
N ASN A 130 15.57 -28.50 -17.29
CA ASN A 130 15.96 -29.65 -16.45
C ASN A 130 14.95 -30.80 -16.51
N LYS A 131 13.71 -30.57 -16.94
CA LYS A 131 12.74 -31.67 -17.14
C LYS A 131 12.89 -32.39 -18.48
N ALA A 132 13.49 -31.75 -19.48
CA ALA A 132 13.76 -32.39 -20.77
C ALA A 132 14.91 -33.40 -20.70
N LYS A 133 15.85 -33.25 -19.75
CA LYS A 133 17.02 -34.15 -19.61
C LYS A 133 16.74 -35.46 -18.86
N VAL A 134 15.56 -35.64 -18.26
CA VAL A 134 15.20 -36.87 -17.53
C VAL A 134 14.55 -37.90 -18.45
N PHE A 135 14.20 -37.52 -19.68
CA PHE A 135 13.56 -38.38 -20.67
C PHE A 135 14.39 -38.57 -21.95
N ALA A 136 15.66 -38.18 -21.94
CA ALA A 136 16.59 -38.31 -23.07
C ALA A 136 17.64 -39.40 -22.78
#